data_AF-A0A7X8L808-F1
#
_entry.id   AF-A0A7X8L808-F1
#
_cell.length_a   1.000
_cell.length_b   1.000
_cell.length_c   1.000
_cell.angle_alpha   90.00
_cell.angle_beta   90.00
_cell.angle_gamma   90.00
#
_symmetry.space_group_name_H-M   'P 1'
#
loop_
_entity.id
_entity.type
_entity.pdbx_description
1 polymer ?
#
loop_
_entity_poly.entity_id
_entity_poly.type
_entity_poly.pdbx_seq_one_letter_code
_entity_poly.pdbx_strand_id
1 'polypeptide(L)'
;CGQHMLEVKGKRGKMLICQDRGCGYRESISIQTNTRCPNCHKRMELHGQGEGKIFVCPCGYREKLSAFNERKKKQQNQSSKREVAKYLQQQAKKKEEPMNTDLANALSKLKWK
;
A
#
# COMPACT_ATOMS: atom_id res chain seq x y z
N CYS A 1 -16.69 -24.61 25.68
CA CYS A 1 -17.76 -24.09 26.55
C CYS A 1 -19.17 -24.38 26.01
N GLY A 2 -19.40 -24.49 24.68
CA GLY A 2 -20.75 -24.73 24.11
C GLY A 2 -21.72 -23.55 24.25
N GLN A 3 -21.28 -22.49 24.94
CA GLN A 3 -22.01 -21.25 25.15
C GLN A 3 -21.86 -20.32 23.94
N HIS A 4 -22.82 -19.40 23.81
CA HIS A 4 -22.75 -18.33 22.83
C HIS A 4 -21.57 -17.39 23.11
N MET A 5 -20.94 -16.91 22.04
CA MET A 5 -19.86 -15.94 22.12
C MET A 5 -20.39 -14.51 22.05
N LEU A 6 -19.69 -13.56 22.68
CA LEU A 6 -20.00 -12.14 22.61
C LEU A 6 -19.17 -11.46 21.54
N GLU A 7 -19.81 -10.65 20.68
CA GLU A 7 -19.12 -9.76 19.75
C GLU A 7 -18.58 -8.54 20.51
N VAL A 8 -17.26 -8.38 20.49
CA VAL A 8 -16.56 -7.25 21.10
C VAL A 8 -15.76 -6.51 20.03
N LYS A 9 -15.87 -5.18 20.06
CA LYS A 9 -15.03 -4.29 19.24
C LYS A 9 -13.72 -4.02 19.95
N GLY A 10 -12.62 -4.47 19.37
CA GLY A 10 -11.25 -4.18 19.85
C GLY A 10 -10.56 -3.11 19.01
N LYS A 11 -9.32 -2.78 19.36
CA LYS A 11 -8.49 -1.80 18.63
C LYS A 11 -8.17 -2.22 17.19
N ARG A 12 -8.07 -3.55 16.95
CA ARG A 12 -7.66 -4.12 15.66
C ARG A 12 -8.83 -4.60 14.81
N GLY A 13 -10.07 -4.44 15.26
CA GLY A 13 -11.26 -4.95 14.57
C GLY A 13 -12.21 -5.66 15.53
N LYS A 14 -13.05 -6.56 14.99
CA LYS A 14 -14.09 -7.26 15.74
C LYS A 14 -13.67 -8.68 16.09
N MET A 15 -14.00 -9.11 17.30
CA MET A 15 -13.71 -10.46 17.78
C MET A 15 -14.87 -11.04 18.57
N LEU A 16 -14.99 -12.36 18.55
CA LEU A 16 -15.87 -13.15 19.40
C LEU A 16 -15.08 -13.63 20.62
N ILE A 17 -15.65 -13.51 21.80
CA ILE A 17 -15.06 -13.96 23.06
C ILE A 17 -16.07 -14.88 23.76
N CYS A 18 -15.65 -16.05 24.30
CA CYS A 18 -16.55 -16.87 25.13
C CYS A 18 -16.97 -16.08 26.39
N GLN A 19 -18.24 -16.18 26.77
CA GLN A 19 -18.79 -15.51 27.96
C GLN A 19 -18.10 -15.96 29.25
N ASP A 20 -17.74 -17.24 29.31
CA ASP A 20 -17.04 -17.83 30.44
C ASP A 20 -15.55 -17.39 30.48
N ARG A 21 -15.18 -16.78 31.61
CA ARG A 21 -13.81 -16.30 31.89
C ARG A 21 -12.82 -17.46 32.04
N GLY A 22 -13.27 -18.67 32.40
CA GLY A 22 -12.42 -19.86 32.52
C GLY A 22 -12.05 -20.49 31.17
N CYS A 23 -12.91 -20.37 30.16
CA CYS A 23 -12.66 -20.94 28.83
C CYS A 23 -11.63 -20.14 28.02
N GLY A 24 -11.66 -18.80 28.12
CA GLY A 24 -10.64 -17.92 27.53
C GLY A 24 -10.54 -17.88 26.00
N TYR A 25 -11.31 -18.70 25.27
CA TYR A 25 -11.29 -18.79 23.81
C TYR A 25 -11.77 -17.50 23.13
N ARG A 26 -11.07 -17.10 22.06
CA ARG A 26 -11.35 -15.88 21.28
C ARG A 26 -11.12 -16.14 19.81
N GLU A 27 -11.99 -15.59 18.98
CA GLU A 27 -11.89 -15.70 17.52
C GLU A 27 -11.99 -14.31 16.88
N SER A 28 -11.09 -13.98 15.95
CA SER A 28 -11.16 -12.72 15.21
C SER A 28 -12.10 -12.84 14.02
N ILE A 29 -13.14 -12.00 13.96
CA ILE A 29 -14.06 -11.94 12.81
C ILE A 29 -13.51 -11.02 11.73
N SER A 30 -13.10 -9.81 12.13
CA SER A 30 -12.60 -8.79 11.20
C SER A 30 -11.36 -8.11 11.76
N ILE A 31 -10.41 -7.83 10.87
CA ILE A 31 -9.20 -7.11 11.20
C ILE A 31 -9.18 -5.83 10.37
N GLN A 32 -9.09 -4.68 11.02
CA GLN A 32 -8.87 -3.41 10.34
C GLN A 32 -7.46 -3.39 9.75
N THR A 33 -7.37 -3.09 8.46
CA THR A 33 -6.11 -3.02 7.75
C THR A 33 -5.81 -1.61 7.28
N ASN A 34 -4.54 -1.30 7.05
CA ASN A 34 -4.12 -0.03 6.45
C ASN A 34 -4.32 0.00 4.93
N THR A 35 -4.76 -1.11 4.34
CA THR A 35 -5.08 -1.20 2.92
C THR A 35 -6.22 -0.26 2.56
N ARG A 36 -6.04 0.47 1.46
CA ARG A 36 -6.98 1.46 0.95
C ARG A 36 -7.76 0.89 -0.22
N CYS A 37 -9.06 1.13 -0.24
CA CYS A 37 -9.91 0.75 -1.35
C CYS A 37 -9.49 1.50 -2.62
N PRO A 38 -9.44 0.82 -3.79
CA PRO A 38 -9.10 1.47 -5.06
C PRO A 38 -10.15 2.47 -5.55
N ASN A 39 -11.41 2.35 -5.09
CA ASN A 39 -12.50 3.24 -5.51
C ASN A 39 -12.63 4.46 -4.58
N CYS A 40 -12.81 4.25 -3.27
CA CYS A 40 -13.10 5.33 -2.33
C CYS A 40 -11.95 5.72 -1.39
N HIS A 41 -10.80 5.04 -1.46
CA HIS A 41 -9.63 5.25 -0.60
C HIS A 41 -9.90 5.18 0.93
N LYS A 42 -11.05 4.64 1.35
CA LYS A 42 -11.30 4.29 2.76
C LYS A 42 -10.49 3.05 3.15
N ARG A 43 -10.26 2.87 4.45
CA ARG A 43 -9.59 1.68 5.00
C ARG A 43 -10.49 0.46 4.83
N MET A 44 -9.88 -0.67 4.51
CA MET A 44 -10.58 -1.94 4.33
C MET A 44 -10.42 -2.84 5.56
N GLU A 45 -11.43 -3.66 5.81
CA GLU A 45 -11.41 -4.72 6.81
C GLU A 45 -11.11 -6.06 6.15
N LEU A 46 -10.34 -6.91 6.81
CA LEU A 46 -10.03 -8.27 6.35
C LEU A 46 -10.91 -9.26 7.11
N HIS A 47 -11.65 -10.08 6.38
CA HIS A 47 -12.52 -11.12 6.89
C HIS A 47 -12.03 -12.50 6.46
N GLY A 48 -12.29 -13.51 7.28
CA GLY A 48 -12.02 -14.92 6.98
C GLY A 48 -10.66 -15.43 7.48
N GLN A 49 -10.45 -16.73 7.30
CA GLN A 49 -9.24 -17.45 7.72
C GLN A 49 -8.55 -18.10 6.51
N GLY A 50 -7.23 -18.29 6.61
CA GLY A 50 -6.43 -18.93 5.55
C GLY A 50 -6.44 -18.19 4.21
N GLU A 51 -6.63 -18.95 3.13
CA GLU A 51 -6.62 -18.48 1.73
C GLU A 51 -7.95 -17.82 1.31
N GLY A 52 -9.03 -18.11 2.04
CA GLY A 52 -10.36 -17.51 1.84
C GLY A 52 -10.49 -16.11 2.41
N LYS A 53 -9.39 -15.42 2.71
CA LYS A 53 -9.39 -14.06 3.26
C LYS A 53 -9.87 -13.06 2.22
N ILE A 54 -10.78 -12.17 2.61
CA ILE A 54 -11.37 -11.16 1.73
C ILE A 54 -11.26 -9.79 2.39
N PHE A 55 -10.78 -8.81 1.64
CA PHE A 55 -10.86 -7.41 2.01
C PHE A 55 -12.23 -6.86 1.67
N VAL A 56 -12.89 -6.22 2.63
CA VAL A 56 -14.21 -5.59 2.49
C VAL A 56 -14.08 -4.10 2.82
N CYS A 57 -14.56 -3.27 1.91
CA CYS A 57 -14.62 -1.82 2.11
C CYS A 57 -16.03 -1.39 2.54
N PRO A 58 -16.16 -0.34 3.36
CA PRO A 58 -17.46 0.26 3.67
C PRO A 58 -18.27 0.76 2.46
N CYS A 59 -17.66 0.96 1.29
CA CYS A 59 -18.36 1.36 0.07
C CYS A 59 -18.94 0.18 -0.73
N GLY A 60 -18.81 -1.06 -0.23
CA GLY A 60 -19.30 -2.27 -0.91
C GLY A 60 -18.25 -3.01 -1.74
N TYR A 61 -17.07 -2.43 -2.00
CA TYR A 61 -15.99 -3.11 -2.71
C TYR A 61 -15.42 -4.29 -1.90
N ARG A 62 -15.27 -5.44 -2.55
CA ARG A 62 -14.71 -6.67 -1.96
C ARG A 62 -13.64 -7.26 -2.86
N GLU A 63 -12.53 -7.70 -2.28
CA GLU A 63 -11.41 -8.27 -3.03
C GLU A 63 -10.79 -9.44 -2.27
N LYS A 64 -10.57 -10.58 -2.93
CA LYS A 64 -9.87 -11.73 -2.33
C LYS A 64 -8.41 -11.36 -2.04
N LEU A 65 -7.82 -11.93 -1.00
CA LEU A 65 -6.43 -11.68 -0.61
C LEU A 65 -5.43 -12.02 -1.74
N SER A 66 -5.70 -13.09 -2.49
CA SER A 66 -4.89 -13.49 -3.66
C SER A 66 -4.88 -12.39 -4.73
N ALA A 67 -6.06 -11.96 -5.18
CA ALA A 67 -6.22 -10.90 -6.17
C ALA A 67 -5.60 -9.57 -5.71
N PHE A 68 -5.76 -9.24 -4.42
CA PHE A 68 -5.13 -8.06 -3.81
C PHE A 68 -3.61 -8.10 -3.92
N ASN A 69 -3.00 -9.24 -3.57
CA ASN A 69 -1.55 -9.41 -3.61
C ASN A 69 -1.03 -9.33 -5.05
N GLU A 70 -1.70 -9.94 -6.01
CA GLU A 70 -1.33 -9.85 -7.43
C GLU A 70 -1.41 -8.41 -7.96
N ARG A 71 -2.49 -7.70 -7.65
CA ARG A 71 -2.64 -6.28 -8.03
C ARG A 71 -1.54 -5.42 -7.42
N LYS A 72 -1.23 -5.64 -6.15
CA LYS A 72 -0.18 -4.89 -5.44
C LYS A 72 1.21 -5.17 -6.01
N LYS A 73 1.51 -6.42 -6.37
CA LYS A 73 2.76 -6.78 -7.07
C LYS A 73 2.87 -6.06 -8.42
N LYS A 74 1.79 -6.00 -9.21
CA LYS A 74 1.79 -5.26 -10.49
C LYS A 74 2.01 -3.75 -10.29
N GLN A 75 1.41 -3.15 -9.26
CA GLN A 75 1.55 -1.72 -8.96
C GLN A 75 2.93 -1.34 -8.43
N GLN A 76 3.64 -2.25 -7.75
CA GLN A 76 4.96 -1.98 -7.19
C GLN A 76 6.03 -1.70 -8.26
N ASN A 77 5.83 -2.18 -9.49
CA ASN A 77 6.73 -1.95 -10.62
C ASN A 77 6.52 -0.59 -11.32
N GLN A 78 5.52 0.22 -10.90
CA GLN A 78 5.35 1.57 -11.42
C GLN A 78 6.15 2.58 -10.58
N SER A 79 7.02 3.35 -11.26
CA SER A 79 7.76 4.45 -10.66
C SER A 79 6.81 5.41 -9.94
N SER A 80 7.11 5.75 -8.69
CA SER A 80 6.23 6.64 -7.94
C SER A 80 6.22 8.05 -8.53
N LYS A 81 5.10 8.78 -8.43
CA LYS A 81 5.03 10.19 -8.87
C LYS A 81 6.14 11.04 -8.22
N ARG A 82 6.54 10.68 -7.00
CA ARG A 82 7.61 11.34 -6.26
C ARG A 82 8.99 11.08 -6.87
N GLU A 83 9.26 9.85 -7.33
CA GLU A 83 10.50 9.52 -8.06
C GLU A 83 10.56 10.26 -9.38
N VAL A 84 9.46 10.28 -10.15
CA VAL A 84 9.41 11.03 -11.42
C VAL A 84 9.63 12.53 -11.18
N ALA A 85 8.97 13.12 -10.19
CA ALA A 85 9.17 14.52 -9.84
C ALA A 85 10.62 14.81 -9.38
N LYS A 86 11.22 13.93 -8.58
CA LYS A 86 12.62 14.05 -8.15
C LYS A 86 13.57 13.95 -9.34
N TYR A 87 13.31 13.04 -10.27
CA TYR A 87 14.09 12.87 -11.49
C TYR A 87 14.01 14.12 -12.40
N LEU A 88 12.81 14.66 -12.62
CA LEU A 88 12.63 15.91 -13.38
C LEU A 88 13.31 17.11 -12.70
N GLN A 89 13.21 17.23 -11.37
CA GLN A 89 13.92 18.27 -10.62
C GLN A 89 15.45 18.11 -10.72
N GLN A 90 15.97 16.88 -10.69
CA GLN A 90 17.40 16.62 -10.91
C GLN A 90 17.83 16.99 -12.33
N GLN A 91 17.03 16.69 -13.35
CA GLN A 91 17.31 17.12 -14.73
C GLN A 91 17.30 18.65 -14.85
N ALA A 92 16.36 19.35 -14.21
CA ALA A 92 16.31 20.81 -14.23
C ALA A 92 17.56 21.43 -13.57
N LYS A 93 17.98 20.93 -12.41
CA LYS A 93 19.21 21.36 -11.73
C LYS A 93 20.48 21.12 -12.56
N LYS A 94 20.55 19.98 -13.25
CA LYS A 94 21.64 19.67 -14.19
C LYS A 94 21.64 20.52 -15.46
N LYS A 95 20.54 21.23 -15.78
CA LYS A 95 20.46 22.20 -16.87
C LYS A 95 20.88 23.61 -16.44
N GLU A 96 20.75 23.94 -15.15
CA GLU A 96 21.19 25.22 -14.57
C GLU A 96 22.69 25.25 -14.27
N GLU A 97 23.30 24.09 -13.98
CA GLU A 97 24.75 23.95 -14.11
C GLU A 97 25.08 23.99 -15.61
N PRO A 98 26.00 24.87 -16.07
CA PRO A 98 26.45 24.80 -17.44
C PRO A 98 26.96 23.38 -17.65
N MET A 99 26.45 22.71 -18.68
CA MET A 99 27.01 21.46 -19.18
C MET A 99 28.46 21.74 -19.58
N ASN A 100 29.35 21.73 -18.59
CA ASN A 100 30.80 21.78 -18.73
C ASN A 100 31.21 20.37 -19.20
N THR A 101 30.68 20.04 -20.36
CA THR A 101 30.98 18.85 -21.11
C THR A 101 32.37 19.09 -21.67
N ASP A 102 33.25 18.12 -21.50
CA ASP A 102 34.57 18.13 -22.13
C ASP A 102 34.49 18.46 -23.64
N LEU A 103 33.33 18.19 -24.26
CA LEU A 103 32.95 18.63 -25.60
C LEU A 103 32.85 20.16 -25.78
N ALA A 104 32.19 20.89 -24.88
CA ALA A 104 32.13 22.35 -24.91
C ALA A 104 33.52 22.99 -24.75
N ASN A 105 34.38 22.39 -23.90
CA ASN A 105 35.78 22.79 -23.74
C ASN A 105 36.67 22.43 -24.94
N ALA A 106 36.36 21.37 -25.67
CA ALA A 106 37.04 21.02 -26.92
C ALA A 106 36.61 21.94 -28.08
N LEU A 107 35.32 22.28 -28.16
CA LEU A 107 34.77 23.19 -29.17
C LEU A 107 35.22 24.64 -28.97
N SER A 108 35.38 25.12 -27.74
CA SER A 108 35.89 26.47 -27.47
C SER A 108 37.37 26.65 -27.84
N LYS A 109 38.15 25.56 -27.85
CA LYS A 109 39.56 25.55 -28.28
C LYS A 109 39.74 25.39 -29.80
N LEU A 110 38.69 25.04 -30.52
CA LEU A 110 38.69 25.01 -31.99
C LEU A 110 38.52 26.42 -32.54
N LYS A 111 39.64 27.09 -32.84
CA LYS A 111 39.64 28.33 -33.62
C LYS A 111 39.55 28.00 -35.11
N TRP A 112 38.50 28.50 -35.75
CA TRP A 112 38.34 28.45 -37.19
C TRP A 112 39.29 29.51 -37.79
N LYS A 113 40.10 29.08 -38.75
CA LYS A 113 41.10 29.93 -39.43
C LYS A 113 40.46 30.66 -40.61
#